data_AF-A0A8S1SB56-F1
#
_entry.id   AF-A0A8S1SB56-F1
#
_cell.length_a   1.000
_cell.length_b   1.000
_cell.length_c   1.000
_cell.angle_alpha   90.00
_cell.angle_beta   90.00
_cell.angle_gamma   90.00
#
_symmetry.space_group_name_H-M   'P 1'
#
loop_
_entity.id
_entity.type
_entity.pdbx_description
1 polymer ?
#
loop_
_entity_poly.entity_id
_entity_poly.type
_entity_poly.pdbx_seq_one_letter_code
_entity_poly.pdbx_strand_id
1 'polypeptide(L)'
;MNPQQASNKDKAKQHFKISEFILEKLLNDFGQKPIDRRLITCYVNDYKSKYSSYNEQGVRQLKSELKSALLKSDSEKEQIMASLISNLNSQLLQKDQLPNVKKQKNNRNAQITTLTQEQNNQNNNLAGHEIHRQESFPSENRQKSIYEIEDDNQDEWAAIIKYDTAKYQKEQLETKKKQQIMKQKLKEDLDKQLQEKEQQKREEEMKEALYAQQNQQRKIEFEQLEKQKKESQKHKQFEEKKLRDEQVQLEKLRKKEIQMQSKLKEDEILQQLKNEINRESLELNKKRQEQKEKFQQILKENELLRQKAQDDLKQQRDLDQRVQQLELQRQIQEDEKRENQKKEREEKIKQFMSNYSFQVLSKQQEQEENEGKYLVEQLKKQEQLEKQQEQEKKQKEKQKMELIKEQLQLQIQQKQQKKLSEEEQQKMLFIQQQLDLLNFSQKQQEKQESIRKSRKQNQDDIKKQIEESRNKSLHEKMSKLELLQNKRLLKNIANDQEIKTKFRKVNVSIK
;
A
#
# COMPACT_ATOMS: atom_id res chain seq x y z
N MET A 1 19.44 3.18 37.61
CA MET A 1 19.23 2.72 36.22
C MET A 1 17.79 2.26 36.09
N ASN A 2 16.95 3.02 35.39
CA ASN A 2 15.54 2.68 35.18
C ASN A 2 15.39 1.87 33.88
N PRO A 3 14.64 0.76 33.86
CA PRO A 3 14.39 0.01 32.65
C PRO A 3 13.50 0.85 31.71
N GLN A 4 14.04 1.18 30.53
CA GLN A 4 13.30 1.87 29.48
C GLN A 4 12.07 1.03 29.10
N GLN A 5 10.89 1.60 29.29
CA GLN A 5 9.65 1.04 28.79
C GLN A 5 9.68 1.06 27.26
N ALA A 6 9.78 -0.13 26.64
CA ALA A 6 9.70 -0.30 25.20
C ALA A 6 8.42 0.36 24.65
N SER A 7 8.58 1.16 23.59
CA SER A 7 7.50 1.93 22.99
C SER A 7 6.36 1.00 22.52
N ASN A 8 5.11 1.44 22.60
CA ASN A 8 3.95 0.65 22.15
C ASN A 8 4.05 0.18 20.68
N LYS A 9 4.89 0.85 19.85
CA LYS A 9 5.16 0.45 18.47
C LYS A 9 6.06 -0.78 18.38
N ASP A 10 6.98 -0.96 19.32
CA ASP A 10 7.91 -2.09 19.32
C ASP A 10 7.20 -3.37 19.81
N LYS A 11 6.25 -3.24 20.74
CA LYS A 11 5.38 -4.34 21.18
C LYS A 11 4.47 -4.86 20.06
N ALA A 12 3.90 -3.96 19.25
CA ALA A 12 3.07 -4.34 18.10
C ALA A 12 3.88 -5.06 17.00
N LYS A 13 5.12 -4.63 16.74
CA LYS A 13 6.03 -5.29 15.79
C LYS A 13 6.49 -6.66 16.29
N GLN A 14 6.78 -6.81 17.58
CA GLN A 14 7.12 -8.10 18.18
C GLN A 14 5.93 -9.07 18.14
N HIS A 15 4.71 -8.60 18.41
CA HIS A 15 3.49 -9.40 18.33
C HIS A 15 3.22 -9.90 16.91
N PHE A 16 3.48 -9.07 15.89
CA PHE A 16 3.34 -9.45 14.49
C PHE A 16 4.32 -10.58 14.11
N LYS A 17 5.60 -10.44 14.47
CA LYS A 17 6.63 -11.45 14.20
C LYS A 17 6.35 -12.80 14.87
N ILE A 18 5.86 -12.78 16.11
CA ILE A 18 5.48 -14.01 16.83
C ILE A 18 4.27 -14.67 16.17
N SER A 19 3.29 -13.88 15.70
CA SER A 19 2.11 -14.40 14.99
C SER A 19 2.46 -15.11 13.68
N GLU A 20 3.39 -14.55 12.91
CA GLU A 20 3.88 -15.15 11.67
C GLU A 20 4.66 -16.44 11.93
N PHE A 21 5.52 -16.43 12.96
CA PHE A 21 6.27 -17.62 13.36
C PHE A 21 5.36 -18.79 13.78
N ILE A 22 4.30 -18.50 14.55
CA ILE A 22 3.31 -19.52 14.95
C ILE A 22 2.54 -20.03 13.73
N LEU A 23 2.14 -19.14 12.81
CA LEU A 23 1.45 -19.51 11.58
C LEU A 23 2.31 -20.43 10.72
N GLU A 24 3.55 -20.05 10.46
CA GLU A 24 4.50 -20.80 9.63
C GLU A 24 4.78 -22.19 10.22
N LYS A 25 4.98 -22.27 11.54
CA LYS A 25 5.20 -23.55 12.23
C LYS A 25 3.98 -24.46 12.17
N LEU A 26 2.77 -23.93 12.35
CA LEU A 26 1.53 -24.72 12.25
C LEU A 26 1.20 -25.14 10.82
N LEU A 27 1.51 -24.31 9.82
CA LEU A 27 1.38 -24.66 8.41
C LEU A 27 2.36 -25.77 8.00
N ASN A 28 3.57 -25.78 8.55
CA ASN A 28 4.53 -26.86 8.32
C ASN A 28 4.13 -28.16 9.04
N ASP A 29 3.61 -28.08 10.27
CA ASP A 29 3.18 -29.25 11.04
C ASP A 29 1.89 -29.90 10.47
N PHE A 30 0.95 -29.09 9.94
CA PHE A 30 -0.42 -29.55 9.65
C PHE A 30 -0.99 -29.14 8.27
N GLY A 31 -0.27 -28.33 7.48
CA GLY A 31 -0.77 -27.74 6.23
C GLY A 31 -0.65 -28.63 4.99
N GLN A 32 -1.05 -29.89 5.08
CA GLN A 32 -0.94 -30.88 3.99
C GLN A 32 -1.94 -30.63 2.85
N LYS A 33 -3.19 -30.25 3.15
CA LYS A 33 -4.21 -29.92 2.15
C LYS A 33 -4.46 -28.41 2.06
N PRO A 34 -4.91 -27.88 0.91
CA PRO A 34 -5.21 -26.45 0.75
C PRO A 34 -6.32 -25.95 1.69
N ILE A 35 -7.29 -26.80 2.02
CA ILE A 35 -8.37 -26.50 2.98
C ILE A 35 -7.79 -26.37 4.39
N ASP A 36 -6.87 -27.26 4.77
CA ASP A 36 -6.21 -27.24 6.08
C ASP A 36 -5.38 -25.97 6.26
N ARG A 37 -4.67 -25.51 5.21
CA ARG A 37 -3.91 -24.25 5.24
C ARG A 37 -4.81 -23.03 5.49
N ARG A 38 -5.99 -22.98 4.87
CA ARG A 38 -6.97 -21.91 5.09
C ARG A 38 -7.55 -21.96 6.49
N LEU A 39 -7.86 -23.15 6.99
CA LEU A 39 -8.36 -23.37 8.35
C LEU A 39 -7.35 -22.91 9.40
N ILE A 40 -6.09 -23.33 9.27
CA ILE A 40 -4.97 -22.94 10.15
C ILE A 40 -4.84 -21.42 10.20
N THR A 41 -4.92 -20.76 9.05
CA THR A 41 -4.84 -19.29 8.95
C THR A 41 -5.98 -18.60 9.69
N CYS A 42 -7.21 -19.13 9.61
CA CYS A 42 -8.37 -18.58 10.31
C CYS A 42 -8.23 -18.70 11.84
N TYR A 43 -7.78 -19.85 12.34
CA TYR A 43 -7.56 -20.08 13.78
C TYR A 43 -6.46 -19.17 14.35
N VAL A 44 -5.35 -18.98 13.63
CA VAL A 44 -4.26 -18.09 14.08
C VAL A 44 -4.72 -16.63 14.10
N ASN A 45 -5.52 -16.20 13.13
CA ASN A 45 -6.07 -14.84 13.08
C ASN A 45 -7.11 -14.58 14.19
N ASP A 46 -7.98 -15.54 14.49
CA ASP A 46 -8.93 -15.47 15.61
C ASP A 46 -8.20 -15.46 16.97
N TYR A 47 -7.15 -16.27 17.12
CA TYR A 47 -6.31 -16.24 18.33
C TYR A 47 -5.62 -14.87 18.49
N LYS A 48 -5.12 -14.30 17.38
CA LYS A 48 -4.50 -12.96 17.36
C LYS A 48 -5.48 -11.84 17.70
N SER A 49 -6.77 -11.98 17.37
CA SER A 49 -7.77 -10.96 17.72
C SER A 49 -8.24 -11.07 19.17
N LYS A 50 -8.32 -12.30 19.72
CA LYS A 50 -8.76 -12.57 21.10
C LYS A 50 -7.69 -12.27 22.15
N TYR A 51 -6.42 -12.54 21.87
CA TYR A 51 -5.34 -12.41 22.85
C TYR A 51 -4.34 -11.32 22.45
N SER A 52 -4.12 -10.36 23.36
CA SER A 52 -3.15 -9.25 23.15
C SER A 52 -1.68 -9.66 23.38
N SER A 53 -1.45 -10.88 23.88
CA SER A 53 -0.12 -11.45 24.14
C SER A 53 -0.16 -12.97 23.94
N TYR A 54 0.86 -13.53 23.28
CA TYR A 54 1.01 -14.96 23.08
C TYR A 54 1.50 -15.64 24.36
N ASN A 55 0.63 -16.42 25.00
CA ASN A 55 0.99 -17.28 26.14
C ASN A 55 1.22 -18.71 25.62
N GLU A 56 2.26 -19.40 26.12
CA GLU A 56 2.59 -20.76 25.72
C GLU A 56 1.41 -21.73 25.92
N GLN A 57 0.68 -21.60 27.04
CA GLN A 57 -0.51 -22.41 27.30
C GLN A 57 -1.61 -22.18 26.26
N GLY A 58 -1.80 -20.94 25.81
CA GLY A 58 -2.80 -20.62 24.80
C GLY A 58 -2.41 -21.12 23.41
N VAL A 59 -1.11 -21.13 23.08
CA VAL A 59 -0.62 -21.74 21.83
C VAL A 59 -0.78 -23.27 21.86
N ARG A 60 -0.62 -23.92 23.01
CA ARG A 60 -0.90 -25.36 23.18
C ARG A 60 -2.39 -25.68 23.00
N GLN A 61 -3.28 -24.85 23.56
CA GLN A 61 -4.73 -24.97 23.35
C GLN A 61 -5.11 -24.79 21.88
N LEU A 62 -4.56 -23.77 21.21
CA LEU A 62 -4.73 -23.55 19.78
C LEU A 62 -4.32 -24.79 18.97
N LYS A 63 -3.17 -25.40 19.32
CA LYS A 63 -2.69 -26.63 18.66
C LYS A 63 -3.64 -27.81 18.90
N SER A 64 -4.23 -27.97 20.09
CA SER A 64 -5.21 -29.02 20.36
C SER A 64 -6.54 -28.82 19.63
N GLU A 65 -7.06 -27.59 19.61
CA GLU A 65 -8.30 -27.24 18.90
C GLU A 65 -8.12 -27.48 17.40
N LEU A 66 -7.00 -27.03 16.84
CA LEU A 66 -6.66 -27.21 15.44
C LEU A 66 -6.50 -28.69 15.07
N LYS A 67 -5.87 -29.50 15.93
CA LYS A 67 -5.78 -30.96 15.73
C LYS A 67 -7.17 -31.62 15.70
N SER A 68 -8.09 -31.18 16.56
CA SER A 68 -9.47 -31.68 16.57
C SER A 68 -10.27 -31.23 15.34
N ALA A 69 -10.05 -30.00 14.86
CA ALA A 69 -10.73 -29.44 13.70
C ALA A 69 -10.24 -30.03 12.38
N LEU A 70 -8.98 -30.47 12.31
CA LEU A 70 -8.40 -31.12 11.12
C LEU A 70 -8.95 -32.53 10.85
N LEU A 71 -9.44 -33.22 11.89
CA LEU A 71 -10.05 -34.54 11.80
C LEU A 71 -11.51 -34.51 11.29
N LYS A 72 -12.12 -33.32 11.20
CA LYS A 72 -13.49 -33.14 10.73
C LYS A 72 -13.59 -33.23 9.20
N SER A 73 -14.80 -33.42 8.69
CA SER A 73 -15.05 -33.44 7.24
C SER A 73 -14.79 -32.08 6.61
N ASP A 74 -14.51 -32.04 5.30
CA ASP A 74 -14.19 -30.78 4.60
C ASP A 74 -15.35 -29.77 4.65
N SER A 75 -16.61 -30.25 4.66
CA SER A 75 -17.80 -29.39 4.84
C SER A 75 -17.85 -28.75 6.23
N GLU A 76 -17.53 -29.50 7.29
CA GLU A 76 -17.47 -28.97 8.65
C GLU A 76 -16.31 -27.99 8.82
N LYS A 77 -15.17 -28.22 8.16
CA LYS A 77 -14.04 -27.28 8.14
C LYS A 77 -14.44 -25.94 7.52
N GLU A 78 -15.22 -25.96 6.44
CA GLU A 78 -15.74 -24.74 5.80
C GLU A 78 -16.71 -23.97 6.69
N GLN A 79 -17.60 -24.67 7.40
CA GLN A 79 -18.52 -24.06 8.37
C GLN A 79 -17.75 -23.40 9.54
N ILE A 80 -16.71 -24.07 10.04
CA ILE A 80 -15.84 -23.54 11.08
C ILE A 80 -15.10 -22.29 10.58
N MET A 81 -14.55 -22.32 9.37
CA MET A 81 -13.91 -21.14 8.76
C MET A 81 -14.87 -19.97 8.63
N ALA A 82 -16.09 -20.21 8.15
CA ALA A 82 -17.12 -19.17 8.01
C ALA A 82 -17.48 -18.55 9.37
N SER A 83 -17.60 -19.36 10.42
CA SER A 83 -17.85 -18.87 11.79
C SER A 83 -16.70 -18.01 12.33
N LEU A 84 -15.45 -18.45 12.16
CA LEU A 84 -14.26 -17.70 12.60
C LEU A 84 -14.10 -16.37 11.86
N ILE A 85 -14.35 -16.35 10.54
CA ILE A 85 -14.28 -15.13 9.72
C ILE A 85 -15.40 -14.15 10.12
N SER A 86 -16.61 -14.65 10.37
CA SER A 86 -17.74 -13.83 10.84
C SER A 86 -17.42 -13.16 12.18
N ASN A 87 -16.92 -13.95 13.15
CA ASN A 87 -16.53 -13.43 14.47
C ASN A 87 -15.42 -12.38 14.40
N LEU A 88 -14.43 -12.59 13.54
CA LEU A 88 -13.33 -11.64 13.33
C LEU A 88 -13.86 -10.29 12.79
N ASN A 89 -14.75 -10.33 11.80
CA ASN A 89 -15.35 -9.13 11.22
C ASN A 89 -16.24 -8.39 12.23
N SER A 90 -17.01 -9.11 13.06
CA SER A 90 -17.81 -8.49 14.13
C SER A 90 -16.95 -7.79 15.18
N GLN A 91 -15.78 -8.34 15.54
CA GLN A 91 -14.85 -7.70 16.49
C GLN A 91 -14.17 -6.45 15.89
N LEU A 92 -13.89 -6.45 14.59
CA LEU A 92 -13.36 -5.27 13.88
C LEU A 92 -14.38 -4.13 13.83
N LEU A 93 -15.66 -4.43 13.56
CA LEU A 93 -16.73 -3.42 13.57
C LEU A 93 -16.97 -2.79 14.97
N GLN A 94 -16.72 -3.52 16.06
CA GLN A 94 -16.86 -2.98 17.41
C GLN A 94 -15.70 -2.06 17.82
N LYS A 95 -14.50 -2.18 17.22
CA LYS A 95 -13.36 -1.30 17.52
C LYS A 95 -13.42 0.06 16.82
N ASP A 96 -14.18 0.18 15.73
CA ASP A 96 -14.39 1.45 15.01
C ASP A 96 -15.56 2.29 15.56
N GLN A 97 -16.29 1.79 16.57
CA GLN A 97 -17.25 2.56 17.34
C GLN A 97 -16.70 2.89 18.73
N LEU A 98 -15.80 3.86 18.81
CA LEU A 98 -15.52 4.58 20.05
C LEU A 98 -16.52 5.74 20.20
N PRO A 99 -17.46 5.70 21.16
CA PRO A 99 -18.24 6.86 21.52
C PRO A 99 -17.37 7.81 22.35
N ASN A 100 -17.22 9.02 21.85
CA ASN A 100 -16.76 10.18 22.60
C ASN A 100 -17.85 10.61 23.58
N VAL A 101 -17.97 9.95 24.73
CA VAL A 101 -18.80 10.43 25.86
C VAL A 101 -18.08 10.15 27.17
N LYS A 102 -17.52 11.20 27.76
CA LYS A 102 -17.26 11.26 29.20
C LYS A 102 -18.01 12.47 29.77
N LYS A 103 -18.77 12.15 30.83
CA LYS A 103 -19.35 13.01 31.87
C LYS A 103 -20.70 13.67 31.54
N GLN A 104 -21.77 13.02 31.99
CA GLN A 104 -22.60 13.54 33.08
C GLN A 104 -23.49 12.41 33.65
N LYS A 105 -23.16 11.95 34.86
CA LYS A 105 -24.10 11.31 35.77
C LYS A 105 -24.45 12.35 36.82
N ASN A 106 -25.71 12.78 36.85
CA ASN A 106 -26.54 13.06 38.03
C ASN A 106 -27.77 13.85 37.58
N ASN A 107 -28.90 13.18 37.41
CA ASN A 107 -30.05 13.42 38.28
C ASN A 107 -31.20 12.47 37.95
N ARG A 108 -31.67 11.80 39.00
CA ARG A 108 -33.01 11.22 39.09
C ARG A 108 -34.02 12.37 39.15
N ASN A 109 -35.08 12.30 38.35
CA ASN A 109 -36.49 12.40 38.78
C ASN A 109 -37.41 12.77 37.61
N ALA A 110 -38.66 12.29 37.74
CA ALA A 110 -39.88 12.66 37.01
C ALA A 110 -39.93 12.16 35.56
N GLN A 111 -40.68 11.10 35.21
CA GLN A 111 -42.14 11.10 35.07
C GLN A 111 -42.69 12.44 34.58
N ILE A 112 -43.11 12.50 33.31
CA ILE A 112 -44.47 12.89 32.90
C ILE A 112 -44.54 12.89 31.36
N THR A 113 -45.53 12.14 30.90
CA THR A 113 -46.24 12.16 29.62
C THR A 113 -46.51 13.55 29.05
N THR A 114 -46.39 13.73 27.74
CA THR A 114 -47.40 14.49 26.95
C THR A 114 -47.31 14.15 25.46
N LEU A 115 -48.32 13.41 25.03
CA LEU A 115 -48.88 13.31 23.68
C LEU A 115 -50.03 14.35 23.62
N THR A 116 -50.13 15.19 22.59
CA THR A 116 -51.37 15.85 22.12
C THR A 116 -50.99 16.64 20.85
N GLN A 117 -51.52 16.41 19.65
CA GLN A 117 -52.89 16.23 19.15
C GLN A 117 -53.81 17.43 19.36
N GLU A 118 -54.33 17.86 18.21
CA GLU A 118 -55.41 18.80 17.92
C GLU A 118 -56.63 18.63 18.83
N GLN A 119 -57.31 19.74 19.17
CA GLN A 119 -58.70 20.01 18.80
C GLN A 119 -59.27 21.25 19.51
N ASN A 120 -60.07 21.99 18.74
CA ASN A 120 -61.26 22.78 19.07
C ASN A 120 -61.63 22.97 20.55
N ASN A 121 -61.93 24.23 20.93
CA ASN A 121 -63.29 24.53 21.41
C ASN A 121 -63.63 26.02 21.40
N GLN A 122 -64.84 26.27 20.91
CA GLN A 122 -65.67 27.46 21.10
C GLN A 122 -66.12 27.55 22.56
N ASN A 123 -66.20 28.76 23.12
CA ASN A 123 -67.43 29.36 23.68
C ASN A 123 -67.16 30.48 24.70
N ASN A 124 -67.83 31.61 24.44
CA ASN A 124 -68.62 32.45 25.34
C ASN A 124 -68.06 32.87 26.72
N ASN A 125 -67.91 34.19 26.89
CA ASN A 125 -68.68 35.03 27.82
C ASN A 125 -68.27 36.50 27.59
N LEU A 126 -69.11 37.37 27.00
CA LEU A 126 -70.20 38.16 27.62
C LEU A 126 -69.80 38.96 28.88
N ALA A 127 -69.41 40.21 28.65
CA ALA A 127 -69.66 41.39 29.49
C ALA A 127 -69.35 42.61 28.59
N GLY A 128 -70.26 43.53 28.23
CA GLY A 128 -71.44 44.00 28.94
C GLY A 128 -71.18 45.45 29.42
N HIS A 129 -71.07 46.40 28.48
CA HIS A 129 -71.18 47.84 28.80
C HIS A 129 -71.75 48.60 27.58
N GLU A 130 -73.05 48.43 27.37
CA GLU A 130 -73.86 49.34 26.56
C GLU A 130 -74.16 50.59 27.40
N ILE A 131 -73.71 51.75 26.94
CA ILE A 131 -74.04 53.04 27.55
C ILE A 131 -75.45 53.42 27.09
N HIS A 132 -76.33 53.45 28.08
CA HIS A 132 -77.74 53.78 28.01
C HIS A 132 -77.95 55.20 27.50
N ARG A 133 -78.61 55.33 26.34
CA ARG A 133 -79.04 56.59 25.73
C ARG A 133 -80.51 56.80 26.08
N GLN A 134 -80.78 57.54 27.15
CA GLN A 134 -82.12 58.06 27.47
C GLN A 134 -81.99 59.47 28.04
N GLU A 135 -81.98 60.47 27.16
CA GLU A 135 -82.38 61.83 27.52
C GLU A 135 -83.77 62.05 26.93
N SER A 136 -84.76 61.87 27.79
CA SER A 136 -86.16 62.18 27.60
C SER A 136 -86.34 63.70 27.55
N PHE A 137 -86.88 64.19 26.43
CA PHE A 137 -87.41 65.53 26.28
C PHE A 137 -88.64 65.70 27.18
N PRO A 138 -88.70 66.70 28.07
CA PRO A 138 -89.96 67.11 28.68
C PRO A 138 -90.71 68.02 27.69
N SER A 139 -91.75 67.47 27.09
CA SER A 139 -92.86 68.19 26.48
C SER A 139 -93.71 68.76 27.62
N GLU A 140 -93.70 70.08 27.80
CA GLU A 140 -94.68 70.78 28.66
C GLU A 140 -95.41 71.84 27.85
N ASN A 141 -96.47 71.39 27.18
CA ASN A 141 -97.59 72.21 26.76
C ASN A 141 -98.28 72.77 28.01
N ARG A 142 -98.09 74.06 28.30
CA ARG A 142 -99.00 74.81 29.17
C ARG A 142 -99.41 76.11 28.48
N GLN A 143 -100.67 76.10 28.02
CA GLN A 143 -101.42 77.27 27.62
C GLN A 143 -101.43 78.29 28.77
N LYS A 144 -101.02 79.52 28.46
CA LYS A 144 -101.34 80.71 29.26
C LYS A 144 -102.09 81.66 28.34
N SER A 145 -103.41 81.68 28.46
CA SER A 145 -104.27 82.78 28.04
C SER A 145 -104.05 83.96 28.97
N ILE A 146 -103.91 85.18 28.43
CA ILE A 146 -104.29 86.47 29.07
C ILE A 146 -104.22 87.58 28.00
N TYR A 147 -105.41 88.14 27.75
CA TYR A 147 -105.83 89.48 27.30
C TYR A 147 -104.97 90.32 26.34
N GLU A 148 -105.52 90.51 25.14
CA GLU A 148 -105.31 91.69 24.30
C GLU A 148 -105.84 92.95 25.00
N ILE A 149 -104.99 93.97 25.06
CA ILE A 149 -105.42 95.37 25.07
C ILE A 149 -104.72 95.98 23.84
N GLU A 150 -105.52 96.30 22.83
CA GLU A 150 -105.10 97.16 21.73
C GLU A 150 -104.97 98.60 22.26
N ASP A 151 -103.91 99.26 21.79
CA ASP A 151 -103.53 100.67 21.96
C ASP A 151 -103.10 101.15 23.36
N ASP A 152 -101.77 101.09 23.59
CA ASP A 152 -101.02 102.32 23.85
C ASP A 152 -99.59 102.19 23.28
N ASN A 153 -99.36 102.88 22.18
CA ASN A 153 -98.04 103.08 21.60
C ASN A 153 -97.19 103.96 22.55
N GLN A 154 -96.49 103.37 23.53
CA GLN A 154 -95.21 103.82 24.15
C GLN A 154 -94.94 103.22 25.56
N ASP A 155 -95.16 101.91 25.79
CA ASP A 155 -94.65 101.27 27.02
C ASP A 155 -93.21 100.76 26.85
N GLU A 156 -92.26 101.54 27.34
CA GLU A 156 -90.82 101.27 27.27
C GLU A 156 -90.44 99.96 27.98
N TRP A 157 -91.21 99.51 28.97
CA TRP A 157 -90.94 98.27 29.71
C TRP A 157 -91.27 97.02 28.90
N ALA A 158 -92.34 97.04 28.11
CA ALA A 158 -92.68 95.95 27.19
C ALA A 158 -91.63 95.81 26.08
N ALA A 159 -91.05 96.92 25.63
CA ALA A 159 -89.94 96.91 24.68
C ALA A 159 -88.67 96.28 25.28
N ILE A 160 -88.35 96.56 26.55
CA ILE A 160 -87.22 95.95 27.26
C ILE A 160 -87.42 94.43 27.39
N ILE A 161 -88.61 93.96 27.78
CA ILE A 161 -88.87 92.52 27.89
C ILE A 161 -88.79 91.82 26.52
N LYS A 162 -89.32 92.44 25.45
CA LYS A 162 -89.17 91.94 24.08
C LYS A 162 -87.69 91.91 23.64
N TYR A 163 -86.91 92.91 24.04
CA TYR A 163 -85.47 92.96 23.75
C TYR A 163 -84.70 91.87 24.51
N ASP A 164 -84.95 91.68 25.80
CA ASP A 164 -84.28 90.66 26.62
C ASP A 164 -84.66 89.24 26.20
N THR A 165 -85.93 89.00 25.85
CA THR A 165 -86.36 87.70 25.30
C THR A 165 -85.76 87.44 23.93
N ALA A 166 -85.68 88.43 23.03
CA ALA A 166 -84.99 88.32 21.76
C ALA A 166 -83.48 88.08 21.94
N LYS A 167 -82.85 88.74 22.92
CA LYS A 167 -81.43 88.55 23.27
C LYS A 167 -81.17 87.14 23.81
N TYR A 168 -82.01 86.65 24.72
CA TYR A 168 -81.90 85.28 25.25
C TYR A 168 -82.12 84.22 24.17
N GLN A 169 -83.08 84.40 23.27
CA GLN A 169 -83.28 83.52 22.12
C GLN A 169 -82.07 83.53 21.18
N LYS A 170 -81.47 84.71 20.95
CA LYS A 170 -80.24 84.85 20.17
C LYS A 170 -79.06 84.12 20.83
N GLU A 171 -78.92 84.22 22.16
CA GLU A 171 -77.89 83.53 22.94
C GLU A 171 -78.09 82.00 22.94
N GLN A 172 -79.33 81.51 23.04
CA GLN A 172 -79.68 80.10 22.89
C GLN A 172 -79.37 79.55 21.48
N LEU A 173 -79.61 80.35 20.44
CA LEU A 173 -79.23 79.97 19.07
C LEU A 173 -77.70 79.98 18.89
N GLU A 174 -76.99 80.93 19.51
CA GLU A 174 -75.53 81.00 19.45
C GLU A 174 -74.86 79.84 20.20
N THR A 175 -75.37 79.45 21.37
CA THR A 175 -74.90 78.28 22.12
C THR A 175 -75.16 76.98 21.37
N LYS A 176 -76.34 76.80 20.76
CA LYS A 176 -76.62 75.66 19.87
C LYS A 176 -75.67 75.61 18.67
N LYS A 177 -75.38 76.75 18.04
CA LYS A 177 -74.38 76.83 16.96
C LYS A 177 -72.98 76.44 17.44
N LYS A 178 -72.53 76.94 18.61
CA LYS A 178 -71.25 76.56 19.22
C LYS A 178 -71.17 75.06 19.51
N GLN A 179 -72.24 74.46 20.05
CA GLN A 179 -72.31 73.02 20.29
C GLN A 179 -72.29 72.20 19.00
N GLN A 180 -72.97 72.64 17.93
CA GLN A 180 -72.91 72.00 16.62
C GLN A 180 -71.50 72.03 16.03
N ILE A 181 -70.82 73.18 16.10
CA ILE A 181 -69.43 73.33 15.65
C ILE A 181 -68.50 72.42 16.46
N MET A 182 -68.69 72.32 17.79
CA MET A 182 -67.88 71.43 18.63
C MET A 182 -68.10 69.95 18.28
N LYS A 183 -69.36 69.54 18.03
CA LYS A 183 -69.68 68.17 17.58
C LYS A 183 -69.10 67.86 16.20
N GLN A 184 -69.10 68.83 15.27
CA GLN A 184 -68.47 68.67 13.96
C GLN A 184 -66.96 68.49 14.10
N LYS A 185 -66.27 69.33 14.89
CA LYS A 185 -64.83 69.18 15.15
C LYS A 185 -64.48 67.83 15.80
N LEU A 186 -65.28 67.38 16.77
CA LEU A 186 -65.06 66.08 17.41
C LEU A 186 -65.24 64.92 16.42
N LYS A 187 -66.22 65.02 15.50
CA LYS A 187 -66.42 64.02 14.44
C LYS A 187 -65.23 64.03 13.47
N GLU A 188 -64.77 65.20 13.04
CA GLU A 188 -63.62 65.35 12.15
C GLU A 188 -62.34 64.77 12.78
N ASP A 189 -62.11 64.99 14.08
CA ASP A 189 -60.97 64.41 14.80
C ASP A 189 -61.07 62.88 14.93
N LEU A 190 -62.27 62.33 15.19
CA LEU A 190 -62.49 60.87 15.24
C LEU A 190 -62.32 60.22 13.86
N ASP A 191 -62.85 60.85 12.81
CA ASP A 191 -62.68 60.38 11.43
C ASP A 191 -61.19 60.42 11.03
N LYS A 192 -60.45 61.44 11.46
CA LYS A 192 -59.00 61.54 11.25
C LYS A 192 -58.24 60.44 11.99
N GLN A 193 -58.60 60.13 13.24
CA GLN A 193 -57.99 59.01 13.99
C GLN A 193 -58.27 57.66 13.32
N LEU A 194 -59.47 57.45 12.78
CA LEU A 194 -59.81 56.25 12.03
C LEU A 194 -58.96 56.11 10.75
N GLN A 195 -58.82 57.20 9.99
CA GLN A 195 -57.98 57.21 8.80
C GLN A 195 -56.50 56.95 9.12
N GLU A 196 -55.97 57.56 10.19
CA GLU A 196 -54.58 57.34 10.61
C GLU A 196 -54.35 55.89 11.05
N LYS A 197 -55.30 55.30 11.79
CA LYS A 197 -55.24 53.89 12.20
C LYS A 197 -55.31 52.94 11.01
N GLU A 198 -56.17 53.21 10.03
CA GLU A 198 -56.26 52.41 8.81
C GLU A 198 -54.99 52.52 7.95
N GLN A 199 -54.39 53.71 7.89
CA GLN A 199 -53.12 53.93 7.20
C GLN A 199 -51.97 53.18 7.89
N GLN A 200 -51.90 53.22 9.23
CA GLN A 200 -50.92 52.45 10.00
C GLN A 200 -51.09 50.95 9.77
N LYS A 201 -52.32 50.45 9.78
CA LYS A 201 -52.61 49.03 9.50
C LYS A 201 -52.12 48.62 8.10
N ARG A 202 -52.38 49.44 7.08
CA ARG A 202 -51.89 49.19 5.70
C ARG A 202 -50.37 49.21 5.61
N GLU A 203 -49.70 50.10 6.34
CA GLU A 203 -48.23 50.13 6.39
C GLU A 203 -47.65 48.89 7.11
N GLU A 204 -48.30 48.41 8.17
CA GLU A 204 -47.92 47.18 8.87
C GLU A 204 -48.09 45.94 7.98
N GLU A 205 -49.24 45.81 7.30
CA GLU A 205 -49.50 44.71 6.35
C GLU A 205 -48.47 44.71 5.21
N MET A 206 -48.09 45.88 4.68
CA MET A 206 -47.04 45.98 3.66
C MET A 206 -45.66 45.57 4.21
N LYS A 207 -45.31 45.98 5.42
CA LYS A 207 -44.03 45.61 6.07
C LYS A 207 -43.98 44.11 6.36
N GLU A 208 -45.08 43.52 6.82
CA GLU A 208 -45.19 42.08 7.06
C GLU A 208 -45.05 41.29 5.76
N ALA A 209 -45.71 41.72 4.68
CA ALA A 209 -45.57 41.10 3.36
C ALA A 209 -44.12 41.16 2.84
N LEU A 210 -43.44 42.29 3.00
CA LEU A 210 -42.03 42.45 2.60
C LEU A 210 -41.10 41.55 3.44
N TYR A 211 -41.37 41.45 4.75
CA TYR A 211 -40.63 40.56 5.65
C TYR A 211 -40.82 39.09 5.26
N ALA A 212 -42.05 38.67 4.98
CA ALA A 212 -42.36 37.33 4.51
C ALA A 212 -41.64 37.01 3.19
N GLN A 213 -41.64 37.95 2.23
CA GLN A 213 -40.94 37.81 0.96
C GLN A 213 -39.43 37.65 1.13
N GLN A 214 -38.79 38.49 1.96
CA GLN A 214 -37.35 38.36 2.26
C GLN A 214 -37.04 37.02 2.94
N ASN A 215 -37.91 36.56 3.84
CA ASN A 215 -37.70 35.30 4.50
C ASN A 215 -37.82 34.11 3.53
N GLN A 216 -38.74 34.19 2.58
CA GLN A 216 -38.87 33.22 1.51
C GLN A 216 -37.65 33.21 0.58
N GLN A 217 -37.11 34.38 0.21
CA GLN A 217 -35.85 34.47 -0.55
C GLN A 217 -34.68 33.83 0.20
N ARG A 218 -34.49 34.15 1.49
CA ARG A 218 -33.44 33.52 2.31
C ARG A 218 -33.57 32.01 2.38
N LYS A 219 -34.80 31.49 2.43
CA LYS A 219 -35.06 30.04 2.41
C LYS A 219 -34.63 29.42 1.07
N ILE A 220 -34.95 30.06 -0.05
CA ILE A 220 -34.54 29.61 -1.39
C ILE A 220 -33.01 29.63 -1.54
N GLU A 221 -32.35 30.71 -1.10
CA GLU A 221 -30.88 30.82 -1.13
C GLU A 221 -30.22 29.72 -0.28
N PHE A 222 -30.77 29.44 0.90
CA PHE A 222 -30.29 28.37 1.76
C PHE A 222 -30.43 27.00 1.11
N GLU A 223 -31.57 26.72 0.47
CA GLU A 223 -31.80 25.46 -0.26
C GLU A 223 -30.84 25.30 -1.45
N GLN A 224 -30.56 26.39 -2.19
CA GLN A 224 -29.58 26.39 -3.27
C GLN A 224 -28.16 26.11 -2.77
N LEU A 225 -27.74 26.72 -1.65
CA LEU A 225 -26.44 26.46 -1.03
C LEU A 225 -26.33 25.01 -0.55
N GLU A 226 -27.40 24.47 0.03
CA GLU A 226 -27.44 23.07 0.46
C GLU A 226 -27.32 22.11 -0.74
N LYS A 227 -28.00 22.42 -1.84
CA LYS A 227 -27.91 21.67 -3.10
C LYS A 227 -26.50 21.72 -3.69
N GLN A 228 -25.88 22.90 -3.78
CA GLN A 228 -24.50 23.04 -4.24
C GLN A 228 -23.52 22.27 -3.36
N LYS A 229 -23.71 22.28 -2.03
CA LYS A 229 -22.88 21.49 -1.11
C LYS A 229 -23.03 19.99 -1.35
N LYS A 230 -24.25 19.50 -1.57
CA LYS A 230 -24.53 18.09 -1.93
C LYS A 230 -23.89 17.72 -3.27
N GLU A 231 -23.99 18.56 -4.28
CA GLU A 231 -23.37 18.35 -5.60
C GLU A 231 -21.84 18.34 -5.51
N SER A 232 -21.23 19.27 -4.77
CA SER A 232 -19.78 19.30 -4.53
C SER A 232 -19.30 18.03 -3.80
N GLN A 233 -20.04 17.56 -2.80
CA GLN A 233 -19.72 16.30 -2.12
C GLN A 233 -19.83 15.09 -3.06
N LYS A 234 -20.88 15.01 -3.88
CA LYS A 234 -21.02 13.96 -4.90
C LYS A 234 -19.88 14.00 -5.92
N HIS A 235 -19.48 15.20 -6.36
CA HIS A 235 -18.37 15.37 -7.29
C HIS A 235 -17.05 14.88 -6.68
N LYS A 236 -16.76 15.26 -5.43
CA LYS A 236 -15.57 14.76 -4.70
C LYS A 236 -15.57 13.23 -4.56
N GLN A 237 -16.71 12.64 -4.22
CA GLN A 237 -16.85 11.18 -4.13
C GLN A 237 -16.62 10.51 -5.49
N PHE A 238 -17.10 11.13 -6.58
CA PHE A 238 -16.90 10.63 -7.93
C PHE A 238 -15.43 10.72 -8.36
N GLU A 239 -14.75 11.83 -8.08
CA GLU A 239 -13.33 12.00 -8.35
C GLU A 239 -12.47 11.00 -7.55
N GLU A 240 -12.77 10.79 -6.27
CA GLU A 240 -12.09 9.79 -5.44
C GLU A 240 -12.28 8.37 -6.02
N LYS A 241 -13.51 8.05 -6.44
CA LYS A 241 -13.80 6.76 -7.09
C LYS A 241 -13.00 6.61 -8.39
N LYS A 242 -12.96 7.65 -9.23
CA LYS A 242 -12.19 7.65 -10.48
C LYS A 242 -10.69 7.42 -10.22
N LEU A 243 -10.11 8.10 -9.24
CA LEU A 243 -8.71 7.93 -8.85
C LEU A 243 -8.44 6.52 -8.32
N ARG A 244 -9.36 5.96 -7.53
CA ARG A 244 -9.25 4.57 -7.05
C ARG A 244 -9.30 3.57 -8.19
N ASP A 245 -10.21 3.76 -9.14
CA ASP A 245 -10.34 2.89 -10.32
C ASP A 245 -9.09 2.97 -11.21
N GLU A 246 -8.52 4.17 -11.40
CA GLU A 246 -7.27 4.38 -12.12
C GLU A 246 -6.08 3.68 -11.44
N GLN A 247 -5.98 3.79 -10.11
CA GLN A 247 -4.96 3.07 -9.33
C GLN A 247 -5.08 1.55 -9.48
N VAL A 248 -6.30 1.01 -9.41
CA VAL A 248 -6.54 -0.43 -9.61
C VAL A 248 -6.17 -0.88 -11.03
N GLN A 249 -6.43 -0.06 -12.05
CA GLN A 249 -6.02 -0.35 -13.43
C GLN A 249 -4.49 -0.36 -13.58
N LEU A 250 -3.81 0.65 -13.04
CA LEU A 250 -2.34 0.72 -13.05
C LEU A 250 -1.73 -0.47 -12.31
N GLU A 251 -2.27 -0.87 -11.15
CA GLU A 251 -1.81 -2.04 -10.41
C GLU A 251 -2.02 -3.34 -11.22
N LYS A 252 -3.17 -3.51 -11.87
CA LYS A 252 -3.44 -4.65 -12.75
C LYS A 252 -2.47 -4.71 -13.92
N LEU A 253 -2.17 -3.58 -14.56
CA LEU A 253 -1.20 -3.51 -15.66
C LEU A 253 0.21 -3.88 -15.17
N ARG A 254 0.65 -3.29 -14.06
CA ARG A 254 1.94 -3.59 -13.44
C ARG A 254 2.06 -5.06 -13.06
N LYS A 255 0.99 -5.65 -12.51
CA LYS A 255 0.96 -7.08 -12.15
C LYS A 255 1.06 -7.98 -13.39
N LYS A 256 0.39 -7.62 -14.49
CA LYS A 256 0.52 -8.34 -15.78
C LYS A 256 1.94 -8.25 -16.33
N GLU A 257 2.56 -7.08 -16.27
CA GLU A 257 3.94 -6.89 -16.73
C GLU A 257 4.92 -7.72 -15.89
N ILE A 258 4.79 -7.71 -14.56
CA ILE A 258 5.60 -8.55 -13.67
C ILE A 258 5.39 -10.04 -13.99
N GLN A 259 4.14 -10.47 -14.22
CA GLN A 259 3.86 -11.86 -14.60
C GLN A 259 4.49 -12.22 -15.96
N MET A 260 4.44 -11.32 -16.94
CA MET A 260 5.06 -11.52 -18.24
C MET A 260 6.59 -11.62 -18.11
N GLN A 261 7.22 -10.72 -17.35
CA GLN A 261 8.66 -10.77 -17.09
C GLN A 261 9.06 -12.03 -16.30
N SER A 262 8.24 -12.48 -15.35
CA SER A 262 8.47 -13.75 -14.62
C SER A 262 8.46 -14.93 -15.58
N LYS A 263 7.45 -15.00 -16.46
CA LYS A 263 7.34 -16.06 -17.47
C LYS A 263 8.53 -16.06 -18.43
N LEU A 264 8.95 -14.89 -18.91
CA LEU A 264 10.13 -14.79 -19.78
C LEU A 264 11.40 -15.31 -19.08
N LYS A 265 11.60 -14.99 -17.80
CA LYS A 265 12.72 -15.51 -17.02
C LYS A 265 12.61 -17.02 -16.79
N GLU A 266 11.41 -17.52 -16.51
CA GLU A 266 11.16 -18.97 -16.37
C GLU A 266 11.48 -19.69 -17.70
N ASP A 267 11.04 -19.16 -18.83
CA ASP A 267 11.33 -19.70 -20.16
C ASP A 267 12.83 -19.68 -20.48
N GLU A 268 13.55 -18.59 -20.14
CA GLU A 268 15.02 -18.51 -20.29
C GLU A 268 15.73 -19.58 -19.45
N ILE A 269 15.31 -19.79 -18.19
CA ILE A 269 15.86 -20.84 -17.33
C ILE A 269 15.57 -22.22 -17.88
N LEU A 270 14.34 -22.48 -18.36
CA LEU A 270 13.99 -23.76 -18.98
C LEU A 270 14.81 -24.02 -20.24
N GLN A 271 15.07 -22.98 -21.04
CA GLN A 271 15.91 -23.09 -22.24
C GLN A 271 17.37 -23.38 -21.88
N GLN A 272 17.92 -22.71 -20.86
CA GLN A 272 19.26 -23.01 -20.34
C GLN A 272 19.36 -24.46 -19.84
N LEU A 273 18.38 -24.92 -19.06
CA LEU A 273 18.35 -26.27 -18.53
C LEU A 273 18.22 -27.32 -19.65
N LYS A 274 17.42 -27.05 -20.68
CA LYS A 274 17.34 -27.90 -21.88
C LYS A 274 18.67 -27.96 -22.62
N ASN A 275 19.38 -26.84 -22.74
CA ASN A 275 20.71 -26.79 -23.35
C ASN A 275 21.74 -27.56 -22.52
N GLU A 276 21.68 -27.46 -21.19
CA GLU A 276 22.53 -28.22 -20.26
C GLU A 276 22.31 -29.73 -20.41
N ILE A 277 21.05 -30.18 -20.41
CA ILE A 277 20.69 -31.59 -20.63
C ILE A 277 21.17 -32.08 -22.00
N ASN A 278 20.99 -31.28 -23.06
CA ASN A 278 21.46 -31.64 -24.39
C ASN A 278 22.99 -31.74 -24.43
N ARG A 279 23.70 -30.83 -23.76
CA ARG A 279 25.15 -30.87 -23.66
C ARG A 279 25.63 -32.10 -22.90
N GLU A 280 25.02 -32.42 -21.76
CA GLU A 280 25.34 -33.62 -20.98
C GLU A 280 25.08 -34.89 -21.79
N SER A 281 23.98 -34.94 -22.54
CA SER A 281 23.66 -36.04 -23.46
C SER A 281 24.71 -36.20 -24.58
N LEU A 282 25.16 -35.09 -25.18
CA LEU A 282 26.24 -35.11 -26.18
C LEU A 282 27.57 -35.57 -25.57
N GLU A 283 27.92 -35.11 -24.37
CA GLU A 283 29.13 -35.53 -23.67
C GLU A 283 29.09 -37.02 -23.30
N LEU A 284 27.93 -37.54 -22.88
CA LEU A 284 27.73 -38.95 -22.57
C LEU A 284 27.83 -39.81 -23.85
N ASN A 285 27.22 -39.37 -24.95
CA ASN A 285 27.36 -40.05 -26.24
C ASN A 285 28.80 -40.04 -26.75
N LYS A 286 29.51 -38.92 -26.60
CA LYS A 286 30.94 -38.83 -26.93
C LYS A 286 31.77 -39.81 -26.10
N LYS A 287 31.57 -39.87 -24.79
CA LYS A 287 32.23 -40.86 -23.91
C LYS A 287 31.93 -42.30 -24.33
N ARG A 288 30.69 -42.59 -24.69
CA ARG A 288 30.29 -43.93 -25.18
C ARG A 288 30.98 -44.27 -26.50
N GLN A 289 31.13 -43.29 -27.40
CA GLN A 289 31.82 -43.47 -28.66
C GLN A 289 33.33 -43.68 -28.46
N GLU A 290 33.97 -42.87 -27.61
CA GLU A 290 35.39 -43.04 -27.23
C GLU A 290 35.64 -44.41 -26.59
N GLN A 291 34.73 -44.90 -25.73
CA GLN A 291 34.83 -46.24 -25.16
C GLN A 291 34.72 -47.33 -26.23
N LYS A 292 33.82 -47.17 -27.20
CA LYS A 292 33.67 -48.10 -28.33
C LYS A 292 34.92 -48.12 -29.22
N GLU A 293 35.50 -46.95 -29.50
CA GLU A 293 36.74 -46.81 -30.27
C GLU A 293 37.92 -47.46 -29.55
N LYS A 294 38.07 -47.21 -28.24
CA LYS A 294 39.09 -47.87 -27.40
C LYS A 294 38.93 -49.38 -27.40
N PHE A 295 37.69 -49.87 -27.27
CA PHE A 295 37.42 -51.31 -27.31
C PHE A 295 37.77 -51.92 -28.67
N GLN A 296 37.43 -51.25 -29.78
CA GLN A 296 37.83 -51.68 -31.11
C GLN A 296 39.35 -51.67 -31.31
N GLN A 297 40.04 -50.69 -30.74
CA GLN A 297 41.51 -50.62 -30.79
C GLN A 297 42.14 -51.80 -30.03
N ILE A 298 41.64 -52.13 -28.84
CA ILE A 298 42.09 -53.29 -28.06
C ILE A 298 41.82 -54.60 -28.80
N LEU A 299 40.68 -54.74 -29.50
CA LEU A 299 40.41 -55.93 -30.31
C LEU A 299 41.40 -56.08 -31.46
N LYS A 300 41.69 -54.99 -32.19
CA LYS A 300 42.70 -54.97 -33.25
C LYS A 300 44.10 -55.29 -32.73
N GLU A 301 44.48 -54.75 -31.58
CA GLU A 301 45.76 -55.03 -30.94
C GLU A 301 45.87 -56.50 -30.53
N ASN A 302 44.82 -57.07 -29.94
CA ASN A 302 44.79 -58.51 -29.62
C ASN A 302 44.86 -59.41 -30.86
N GLU A 303 44.19 -59.03 -31.95
CA GLU A 303 44.28 -59.76 -33.22
C GLU A 303 45.69 -59.72 -33.80
N LEU A 304 46.33 -58.55 -33.78
CA LEU A 304 47.72 -58.37 -34.22
C LEU A 304 48.68 -59.18 -33.35
N LEU A 305 48.49 -59.19 -32.03
CA LEU A 305 49.29 -60.01 -31.12
C LEU A 305 49.11 -61.50 -31.37
N ARG A 306 47.89 -61.97 -31.68
CA ARG A 306 47.64 -63.36 -32.08
C ARG A 306 48.36 -63.72 -33.38
N GLN A 307 48.28 -62.84 -34.38
CA GLN A 307 48.96 -63.03 -35.65
C GLN A 307 50.48 -63.07 -35.46
N LYS A 308 51.02 -62.12 -34.71
CA LYS A 308 52.46 -62.09 -34.38
C LYS A 308 52.90 -63.35 -33.64
N ALA A 309 52.14 -63.81 -32.65
CA ALA A 309 52.45 -65.04 -31.93
C ALA A 309 52.43 -66.27 -32.86
N GLN A 310 51.52 -66.30 -33.84
CA GLN A 310 51.47 -67.36 -34.84
C GLN A 310 52.67 -67.31 -35.80
N ASP A 311 53.08 -66.11 -36.22
CA ASP A 311 54.26 -65.89 -37.05
C ASP A 311 55.55 -66.26 -36.30
N ASP A 312 55.69 -65.86 -35.04
CA ASP A 312 56.83 -66.20 -34.18
C ASP A 312 56.92 -67.73 -33.99
N LEU A 313 55.78 -68.40 -33.78
CA LEU A 313 55.73 -69.87 -33.66
C LEU A 313 56.10 -70.56 -34.98
N LYS A 314 55.73 -69.99 -36.13
CA LYS A 314 56.16 -70.48 -37.44
C LYS A 314 57.66 -70.29 -37.63
N GLN A 315 58.19 -69.12 -37.28
CA GLN A 315 59.64 -68.86 -37.33
C GLN A 315 60.43 -69.79 -36.42
N GLN A 316 59.95 -70.07 -35.20
CA GLN A 316 60.57 -71.06 -34.31
C GLN A 316 60.57 -72.46 -34.93
N ARG A 317 59.46 -72.90 -35.54
CA ARG A 317 59.42 -74.19 -36.25
C ARG A 317 60.41 -74.24 -37.42
N ASP A 318 60.51 -73.17 -38.20
CA ASP A 318 61.44 -73.08 -39.33
C ASP A 318 62.91 -73.08 -38.85
N LEU A 319 63.20 -72.42 -37.73
CA LEU A 319 64.51 -72.45 -37.07
C LEU A 319 64.83 -73.84 -36.52
N ASP A 320 63.90 -74.48 -35.82
CA ASP A 320 64.07 -75.84 -35.30
C ASP A 320 64.33 -76.84 -36.43
N GLN A 321 63.58 -76.74 -37.54
CA GLN A 321 63.82 -77.55 -38.74
C GLN A 321 65.20 -77.29 -39.33
N ARG A 322 65.63 -76.03 -39.41
CA ARG A 322 66.97 -75.69 -39.90
C ARG A 322 68.06 -76.23 -38.98
N VAL A 323 67.88 -76.16 -37.66
CA VAL A 323 68.82 -76.73 -36.67
C VAL A 323 68.89 -78.25 -36.83
N GLN A 324 67.75 -78.94 -36.94
CA GLN A 324 67.72 -80.38 -37.20
C GLN A 324 68.41 -80.77 -38.51
N GLN A 325 68.22 -79.99 -39.58
CA GLN A 325 68.92 -80.20 -40.85
C GLN A 325 70.42 -80.00 -40.73
N LEU A 326 70.86 -78.96 -40.02
CA LEU A 326 72.28 -78.70 -39.77
C LEU A 326 72.90 -79.76 -38.87
N GLU A 327 72.18 -80.26 -37.87
CA GLU A 327 72.65 -81.34 -36.99
C GLU A 327 72.75 -82.66 -37.75
N LEU A 328 71.76 -82.98 -38.60
CA LEU A 328 71.84 -84.12 -39.50
C LEU A 328 73.02 -83.98 -40.47
N GLN A 329 73.22 -82.79 -41.05
CA GLN A 329 74.36 -82.53 -41.92
C GLN A 329 75.69 -82.65 -41.16
N ARG A 330 75.75 -82.18 -39.90
CA ARG A 330 76.92 -82.36 -39.03
C ARG A 330 77.16 -83.83 -38.74
N GLN A 331 76.12 -84.61 -38.49
CA GLN A 331 76.21 -86.05 -38.26
C GLN A 331 76.70 -86.79 -39.50
N ILE A 332 76.19 -86.44 -40.68
CA ILE A 332 76.70 -86.94 -41.97
C ILE A 332 78.17 -86.56 -42.14
N GLN A 333 78.56 -85.32 -41.87
CA GLN A 333 79.96 -84.90 -41.92
C GLN A 333 80.83 -85.59 -40.86
N GLU A 334 80.31 -85.90 -39.68
CA GLU A 334 81.00 -86.66 -38.65
C GLU A 334 81.14 -88.13 -39.05
N ASP A 335 80.15 -88.70 -39.73
CA ASP A 335 80.20 -90.05 -40.31
C ASP A 335 81.17 -90.11 -41.48
N GLU A 336 81.14 -89.14 -42.39
CA GLU A 336 82.14 -88.96 -43.44
C GLU A 336 83.52 -88.71 -42.85
N LYS A 337 83.65 -87.92 -41.78
CA LYS A 337 84.92 -87.75 -41.05
C LYS A 337 85.32 -89.03 -40.35
N ARG A 338 84.42 -89.85 -39.82
CA ARG A 338 84.76 -91.16 -39.22
C ARG A 338 85.18 -92.15 -40.28
N GLU A 339 84.54 -92.16 -41.44
CA GLU A 339 84.91 -92.98 -42.59
C GLU A 339 86.24 -92.50 -43.18
N ASN A 340 86.42 -91.20 -43.35
CA ASN A 340 87.67 -90.59 -43.76
C ASN A 340 88.75 -90.75 -42.69
N GLN A 341 88.43 -90.76 -41.39
CA GLN A 341 89.40 -91.09 -40.33
C GLN A 341 89.75 -92.58 -40.33
N LYS A 342 88.85 -93.47 -40.74
CA LYS A 342 89.16 -94.89 -40.96
C LYS A 342 90.07 -95.06 -42.17
N LYS A 343 89.73 -94.42 -43.30
CA LYS A 343 90.59 -94.35 -44.50
C LYS A 343 91.93 -93.69 -44.19
N GLU A 344 91.93 -92.59 -43.45
CA GLU A 344 93.12 -91.90 -42.96
C GLU A 344 93.84 -92.71 -41.89
N ARG A 345 93.23 -93.62 -41.13
CA ARG A 345 93.97 -94.53 -40.23
C ARG A 345 94.65 -95.62 -41.05
N GLU A 346 94.03 -96.12 -42.10
CA GLU A 346 94.66 -97.03 -43.06
C GLU A 346 95.79 -96.32 -43.83
N GLU A 347 95.57 -95.08 -44.26
CA GLU A 347 96.58 -94.23 -44.87
C GLU A 347 97.62 -93.71 -43.87
N LYS A 348 97.26 -93.46 -42.60
CA LYS A 348 98.18 -93.11 -41.49
C LYS A 348 98.94 -94.32 -41.00
N ILE A 349 98.50 -95.56 -41.17
CA ILE A 349 99.37 -96.73 -41.00
C ILE A 349 100.38 -96.79 -42.17
N LYS A 350 99.96 -96.45 -43.40
CA LYS A 350 100.88 -96.27 -44.54
C LYS A 350 101.81 -95.04 -44.40
N GLN A 351 101.34 -93.96 -43.77
CA GLN A 351 102.07 -92.70 -43.58
C GLN A 351 102.82 -92.64 -42.24
N PHE A 352 102.47 -93.45 -41.22
CA PHE A 352 103.29 -93.68 -40.01
C PHE A 352 104.57 -94.42 -40.35
N MET A 353 104.57 -95.24 -41.41
CA MET A 353 105.82 -95.74 -42.01
C MET A 353 106.58 -94.67 -42.80
N SER A 354 105.97 -93.51 -43.09
CA SER A 354 106.50 -92.56 -44.06
C SER A 354 106.80 -91.17 -43.53
N ASN A 355 106.30 -90.68 -42.38
CA ASN A 355 106.75 -89.40 -41.85
C ASN A 355 106.48 -89.22 -40.35
N TYR A 356 107.43 -89.72 -39.58
CA TYR A 356 107.92 -89.20 -38.29
C TYR A 356 108.36 -87.70 -38.36
N SER A 357 107.67 -86.83 -39.08
CA SER A 357 108.01 -85.39 -39.16
C SER A 357 106.79 -84.59 -39.61
N PHE A 358 106.34 -83.49 -39.02
CA PHE A 358 106.54 -82.77 -37.76
C PHE A 358 105.45 -81.66 -37.79
N GLN A 359 104.77 -81.35 -36.67
CA GLN A 359 104.28 -79.98 -36.33
C GLN A 359 102.98 -79.38 -36.96
N VAL A 360 101.81 -79.61 -36.34
CA VAL A 360 100.62 -78.73 -36.45
C VAL A 360 99.89 -78.61 -35.10
N LEU A 361 100.45 -77.80 -34.19
CA LEU A 361 99.86 -77.49 -32.88
C LEU A 361 99.72 -75.96 -32.67
N SER A 362 99.46 -75.21 -33.75
CA SER A 362 99.41 -73.73 -33.72
C SER A 362 98.20 -73.09 -34.42
N LYS A 363 97.07 -73.78 -34.59
CA LYS A 363 95.86 -73.21 -35.22
C LYS A 363 94.57 -73.44 -34.42
N GLN A 364 94.56 -73.07 -33.15
CA GLN A 364 93.34 -73.16 -32.34
C GLN A 364 93.07 -71.98 -31.40
N GLN A 365 93.81 -70.87 -31.53
CA GLN A 365 93.64 -69.69 -30.66
C GLN A 365 93.02 -68.45 -31.35
N GLU A 366 92.82 -68.47 -32.67
CA GLU A 366 92.43 -67.25 -33.40
C GLU A 366 90.91 -67.08 -33.60
N GLN A 367 90.09 -68.06 -33.21
CA GLN A 367 88.61 -68.00 -33.35
C GLN A 367 87.88 -67.46 -32.11
N GLU A 368 88.45 -67.56 -30.90
CA GLU A 368 87.78 -67.11 -29.67
C GLU A 368 87.82 -65.58 -29.48
N GLU A 369 88.80 -64.89 -30.08
CA GLU A 369 89.03 -63.46 -29.82
C GLU A 369 88.07 -62.52 -30.60
N ASN A 370 87.43 -63.02 -31.66
CA ASN A 370 86.55 -62.23 -32.52
C ASN A 370 85.07 -62.25 -32.09
N GLU A 371 84.61 -63.29 -31.38
CA GLU A 371 83.22 -63.39 -30.92
C GLU A 371 82.95 -62.51 -29.68
N GLY A 372 83.96 -62.30 -28.82
CA GLY A 372 83.84 -61.46 -27.63
C GLY A 372 83.69 -59.96 -27.92
N LYS A 373 84.26 -59.46 -29.03
CA LYS A 373 84.22 -58.03 -29.38
C LYS A 373 82.84 -57.58 -29.89
N TYR A 374 82.12 -58.45 -30.59
CA TYR A 374 80.80 -58.15 -31.16
C TYR A 374 79.70 -58.02 -30.09
N LEU A 375 79.73 -58.88 -29.06
CA LEU A 375 78.74 -58.88 -27.98
C LEU A 375 78.81 -57.62 -27.12
N VAL A 376 80.02 -57.12 -26.86
CA VAL A 376 80.25 -55.91 -26.06
C VAL A 376 79.72 -54.65 -26.76
N GLU A 377 79.87 -54.58 -28.08
CA GLU A 377 79.38 -53.43 -28.87
C GLU A 377 77.84 -53.36 -28.91
N GLN A 378 77.17 -54.51 -28.96
CA GLN A 378 75.71 -54.59 -28.94
C GLN A 378 75.11 -54.15 -27.59
N LEU A 379 75.73 -54.56 -26.47
CA LEU A 379 75.30 -54.15 -25.12
C LEU A 379 75.45 -52.62 -24.93
N LYS A 380 76.55 -52.05 -25.41
CA LYS A 380 76.79 -50.60 -25.32
C LYS A 380 75.76 -49.78 -26.12
N LYS A 381 75.30 -50.30 -27.26
CA LYS A 381 74.25 -49.66 -28.07
C LYS A 381 72.88 -49.72 -27.39
N GLN A 382 72.57 -50.80 -26.69
CA GLN A 382 71.32 -50.94 -25.93
C GLN A 382 71.29 -49.99 -24.72
N GLU A 383 72.38 -49.87 -23.98
CA GLU A 383 72.48 -48.95 -22.83
C GLU A 383 72.30 -47.47 -23.24
N GLN A 384 72.80 -47.08 -24.41
CA GLN A 384 72.62 -45.72 -24.94
C GLN A 384 71.16 -45.42 -25.30
N LEU A 385 70.44 -46.39 -25.88
CA LEU A 385 69.02 -46.25 -26.20
C LEU A 385 68.16 -46.12 -24.93
N GLU A 386 68.46 -46.91 -23.89
CA GLU A 386 67.75 -46.82 -22.61
C GLU A 386 67.96 -45.45 -21.94
N LYS A 387 69.20 -44.92 -21.94
CA LYS A 387 69.49 -43.57 -21.41
C LYS A 387 68.75 -42.47 -22.17
N GLN A 388 68.63 -42.58 -23.50
CA GLN A 388 67.87 -41.61 -24.30
C GLN A 388 66.37 -41.66 -23.98
N GLN A 389 65.79 -42.86 -23.87
CA GLN A 389 64.38 -43.01 -23.51
C GLN A 389 64.06 -42.51 -22.10
N GLU A 390 64.97 -42.72 -21.14
CA GLU A 390 64.81 -42.21 -19.78
C GLU A 390 64.86 -40.67 -19.73
N GLN A 391 65.78 -40.05 -20.51
CA GLN A 391 65.85 -38.59 -20.64
C GLN A 391 64.58 -38.01 -21.28
N GLU A 392 64.03 -38.63 -22.32
CA GLU A 392 62.78 -38.20 -22.95
C GLU A 392 61.58 -38.30 -22.00
N LYS A 393 61.47 -39.39 -21.22
CA LYS A 393 60.42 -39.54 -20.20
C LYS A 393 60.50 -38.42 -19.16
N LYS A 394 61.72 -38.14 -18.66
CA LYS A 394 61.97 -37.08 -17.69
C LYS A 394 61.64 -35.68 -18.23
N GLN A 395 61.92 -35.41 -19.52
CA GLN A 395 61.53 -34.16 -20.17
C GLN A 395 60.01 -34.02 -20.32
N LYS A 396 59.32 -35.09 -20.74
CA LYS A 396 57.85 -35.11 -20.85
C LYS A 396 57.17 -34.91 -19.50
N GLU A 397 57.72 -35.48 -18.42
CA GLU A 397 57.21 -35.24 -17.06
C GLU A 397 57.43 -33.80 -16.60
N LYS A 398 58.59 -33.21 -16.87
CA LYS A 398 58.84 -31.78 -16.58
C LYS A 398 57.85 -30.87 -17.31
N GLN A 399 57.60 -31.10 -18.60
CA GLN A 399 56.64 -30.32 -19.38
C GLN A 399 55.21 -30.44 -18.83
N LYS A 400 54.79 -31.65 -18.41
CA LYS A 400 53.49 -31.85 -17.76
C LYS A 400 53.39 -31.08 -16.43
N MET A 401 54.45 -31.10 -15.63
CA MET A 401 54.48 -30.38 -14.35
C MET A 401 54.45 -28.86 -14.54
N GLU A 402 55.14 -28.32 -15.55
CA GLU A 402 55.08 -26.90 -15.92
C GLU A 402 53.67 -26.49 -16.36
N LEU A 403 53.03 -27.28 -17.22
CA LEU A 403 51.66 -27.03 -17.68
C LEU A 403 50.65 -27.04 -16.51
N ILE A 404 50.78 -27.98 -15.58
CA ILE A 404 49.94 -28.02 -14.36
C ILE A 404 50.17 -26.77 -13.51
N LYS A 405 51.42 -26.31 -13.37
CA LYS A 405 51.76 -25.10 -12.61
C LYS A 405 51.15 -23.85 -13.25
N GLU A 406 51.21 -23.72 -14.57
CA GLU A 406 50.58 -22.63 -15.32
C GLU A 406 49.05 -22.63 -15.16
N GLN A 407 48.42 -23.80 -15.27
CA GLN A 407 46.98 -23.96 -15.05
C GLN A 407 46.56 -23.57 -13.62
N LEU A 408 47.34 -23.99 -12.61
CA LEU A 408 47.09 -23.63 -11.22
C LEU A 408 47.25 -22.13 -11.00
N GLN A 409 48.28 -21.51 -11.60
CA GLN A 409 48.51 -20.07 -11.52
C GLN A 409 47.37 -19.27 -12.18
N LEU A 410 46.87 -19.73 -13.33
CA LEU A 410 45.71 -19.14 -13.99
C LEU A 410 44.45 -19.25 -13.11
N GLN A 411 44.23 -20.40 -12.47
CA GLN A 411 43.10 -20.60 -11.56
C GLN A 411 43.18 -19.68 -10.33
N ILE A 412 44.38 -19.47 -9.77
CA ILE A 412 44.61 -18.52 -8.68
C ILE A 412 44.28 -17.09 -9.13
N GLN A 413 44.75 -16.68 -10.32
CA GLN A 413 44.46 -15.35 -10.86
C GLN A 413 42.97 -15.13 -11.11
N GLN A 414 42.28 -16.11 -11.70
CA GLN A 414 40.83 -16.04 -11.91
C GLN A 414 40.08 -15.93 -10.58
N LYS A 415 40.49 -16.68 -9.55
CA LYS A 415 39.90 -16.60 -8.21
C LYS A 415 40.14 -15.24 -7.56
N GLN A 416 41.33 -14.65 -7.74
CA GLN A 416 41.64 -13.31 -7.26
C GLN A 416 40.81 -12.24 -7.98
N GLN A 417 40.69 -12.31 -9.30
CA GLN A 417 39.85 -11.38 -10.09
C GLN A 417 38.38 -11.48 -9.68
N LYS A 418 37.86 -12.69 -9.49
CA LYS A 418 36.48 -12.89 -9.02
C LYS A 418 36.27 -12.27 -7.64
N LYS A 419 37.22 -12.47 -6.72
CA LYS A 419 37.16 -11.87 -5.38
C LYS A 419 37.18 -10.33 -5.43
N LEU A 420 38.04 -9.74 -6.27
CA LEU A 420 38.07 -8.28 -6.46
C LEU A 420 36.75 -7.75 -7.03
N SER A 421 36.19 -8.43 -8.04
CA SER A 421 34.90 -8.06 -8.61
C SER A 421 33.75 -8.17 -7.60
N GLU A 422 33.74 -9.22 -6.77
CA GLU A 422 32.77 -9.37 -5.67
C GLU A 422 32.92 -8.26 -4.63
N GLU A 423 34.15 -7.88 -4.26
CA GLU A 423 34.41 -6.76 -3.34
C GLU A 423 33.97 -5.41 -3.93
N GLU A 424 34.16 -5.18 -5.23
CA GLU A 424 33.68 -3.98 -5.92
C GLU A 424 32.15 -3.92 -5.98
N GLN A 425 31.49 -5.05 -6.29
CA GLN A 425 30.03 -5.16 -6.27
C GLN A 425 29.47 -4.90 -4.87
N GLN A 426 30.11 -5.44 -3.83
CA GLN A 426 29.71 -5.17 -2.44
C GLN A 426 29.86 -3.68 -2.07
N LYS A 427 30.95 -3.03 -2.49
CA LYS A 427 31.14 -1.58 -2.28
C LYS A 427 30.06 -0.77 -3.00
N MET A 428 29.72 -1.13 -4.23
CA MET A 428 28.65 -0.47 -4.99
C MET A 428 27.28 -0.63 -4.32
N LEU A 429 26.95 -1.84 -3.86
CA LEU A 429 25.72 -2.12 -3.10
C LEU A 429 25.67 -1.30 -1.80
N PHE A 430 26.79 -1.19 -1.10
CA PHE A 430 26.87 -0.40 0.13
C PHE A 430 26.67 1.10 -0.13
N ILE A 431 27.30 1.65 -1.19
CA ILE A 431 27.10 3.05 -1.60
C ILE A 431 25.64 3.30 -1.98
N GLN A 432 25.03 2.38 -2.71
CA GLN A 432 23.63 2.50 -3.11
C GLN A 432 22.69 2.48 -1.89
N GLN A 433 22.94 1.62 -0.90
CA GLN A 433 22.18 1.62 0.35
C GLN A 433 22.33 2.94 1.12
N GLN A 434 23.54 3.53 1.15
CA GLN A 434 23.73 4.84 1.78
C GLN A 434 22.93 5.93 1.07
N LEU A 435 22.95 5.95 -0.26
CA LEU A 435 22.16 6.87 -1.08
C LEU A 435 20.66 6.71 -0.82
N ASP A 436 20.17 5.48 -0.76
CA ASP A 436 18.76 5.19 -0.50
C ASP A 436 18.33 5.67 0.90
N LEU A 437 19.18 5.47 1.92
CA LEU A 437 18.95 5.98 3.27
C LEU A 437 18.93 7.50 3.31
N LEU A 438 19.84 8.16 2.59
CA LEU A 438 19.91 9.62 2.51
C LEU A 438 18.67 10.19 1.80
N ASN A 439 18.29 9.60 0.66
CA ASN A 439 17.06 9.96 -0.07
C ASN A 439 15.81 9.75 0.77
N PHE A 440 15.73 8.66 1.53
CA PHE A 440 14.62 8.40 2.44
C PHE A 440 14.55 9.44 3.57
N SER A 441 15.70 9.78 4.17
CA SER A 441 15.80 10.82 5.20
C SER A 441 15.35 12.18 4.66
N GLN A 442 15.82 12.57 3.47
CA GLN A 442 15.44 13.82 2.82
C GLN A 442 13.92 13.88 2.54
N LYS A 443 13.33 12.81 1.98
CA LYS A 443 11.87 12.73 1.78
C LYS A 443 11.08 12.83 3.08
N GLN A 444 11.59 12.25 4.18
CA GLN A 444 10.97 12.39 5.50
C GLN A 444 11.06 13.83 6.02
N GLN A 445 12.20 14.51 5.82
CA GLN A 445 12.36 15.92 6.18
C GLN A 445 11.41 16.81 5.36
N GLU A 446 11.35 16.64 4.04
CA GLU A 446 10.42 17.38 3.16
C GLU A 446 8.96 17.17 3.57
N LYS A 447 8.57 15.93 3.92
CA LYS A 447 7.24 15.63 4.43
C LYS A 447 6.97 16.35 5.76
N GLN A 448 7.93 16.34 6.68
CA GLN A 448 7.81 17.06 7.95
C GLN A 448 7.72 18.58 7.74
N GLU A 449 8.51 19.14 6.84
CA GLU A 449 8.45 20.56 6.48
C GLU A 449 7.13 20.93 5.83
N SER A 450 6.59 20.09 4.93
CA SER A 450 5.27 20.27 4.34
C SER A 450 4.18 20.29 5.41
N ILE A 451 4.22 19.35 6.36
CA ILE A 451 3.29 19.33 7.51
C ILE A 451 3.46 20.60 8.36
N ARG A 452 4.69 21.06 8.62
CA ARG A 452 4.95 22.29 9.39
C ARG A 452 4.41 23.52 8.65
N LYS A 453 4.64 23.63 7.34
CA LYS A 453 4.12 24.72 6.48
C LYS A 453 2.59 24.73 6.48
N SER A 454 1.96 23.57 6.30
CA SER A 454 0.48 23.44 6.37
C SER A 454 -0.06 23.82 7.75
N ARG A 455 0.57 23.37 8.84
CA ARG A 455 0.17 23.77 10.20
C ARG A 455 0.31 25.28 10.43
N LYS A 456 1.38 25.89 9.90
CA LYS A 456 1.59 27.35 9.98
C LYS A 456 0.52 28.10 9.20
N GLN A 457 0.20 27.67 7.97
CA GLN A 457 -0.89 28.23 7.17
C GLN A 457 -2.23 28.13 7.91
N ASN A 458 -2.57 26.94 8.43
CA ASN A 458 -3.79 26.75 9.21
C ASN A 458 -3.83 27.65 10.45
N GLN A 459 -2.69 27.83 11.13
CA GLN A 459 -2.58 28.72 12.29
C GLN A 459 -2.82 30.18 11.88
N ASP A 460 -2.25 30.63 10.77
CA ASP A 460 -2.42 31.99 10.25
C ASP A 460 -3.87 32.22 9.79
N ASP A 461 -4.51 31.22 9.19
CA ASP A 461 -5.93 31.28 8.81
C ASP A 461 -6.84 31.35 10.04
N ILE A 462 -6.55 30.57 11.08
CA ILE A 462 -7.28 30.65 12.36
C ILE A 462 -7.08 32.03 13.00
N LYS A 463 -5.86 32.59 12.97
CA LYS A 463 -5.61 33.96 13.47
C LYS A 463 -6.43 34.98 12.70
N LYS A 464 -6.49 34.90 11.37
CA LYS A 464 -7.34 35.77 10.54
C LYS A 464 -8.82 35.64 10.91
N GLN A 465 -9.32 34.42 11.11
CA GLN A 465 -10.71 34.19 11.56
C GLN A 465 -10.98 34.79 12.95
N ILE A 466 -10.01 34.69 13.87
CA ILE A 466 -10.10 35.31 15.19
C ILE A 466 -10.08 36.83 15.09
N GLU A 467 -9.24 37.42 14.24
CA GLU A 467 -9.21 38.86 14.01
C GLU A 467 -10.51 39.35 13.34
N GLU A 468 -11.02 38.63 12.34
CA GLU A 468 -12.31 38.92 11.71
C GLU A 468 -13.48 38.84 12.70
N SER A 469 -13.51 37.82 13.56
CA SER A 469 -14.55 37.68 14.59
C SER A 469 -14.42 38.75 15.69
N ARG A 470 -13.20 39.08 16.12
CA ARG A 470 -12.95 40.21 17.03
C ARG A 470 -13.40 41.53 16.42
N ASN A 471 -13.04 41.81 15.17
CA ASN A 471 -13.44 43.01 14.44
C ASN A 471 -14.97 43.09 14.26
N LYS A 472 -15.64 41.96 14.02
CA LYS A 472 -17.11 41.87 14.02
C LYS A 472 -17.70 42.19 15.39
N SER A 473 -17.12 41.68 16.48
CA SER A 473 -17.60 41.98 17.85
C SER A 473 -17.33 43.43 18.29
N LEU A 474 -16.21 44.02 17.85
CA LEU A 474 -15.87 45.44 18.09
C LEU A 474 -16.71 46.42 17.26
N HIS A 475 -17.48 45.92 16.29
CA HIS A 475 -18.41 46.69 15.48
C HIS A 475 -19.86 46.31 15.76
N GLU A 476 -20.18 46.10 17.05
CA GLU A 476 -21.54 46.12 17.59
C GLU A 476 -22.12 47.55 17.53
N LYS A 477 -22.11 48.15 16.34
CA LYS A 477 -22.87 49.34 16.01
C LYS A 477 -24.22 48.86 15.52
N MET A 478 -25.29 49.53 15.96
CA MET A 478 -26.62 49.31 15.42
C MET A 478 -26.58 49.23 13.90
N SER A 479 -27.28 48.24 13.34
CA SER A 479 -27.43 48.08 11.90
C SER A 479 -27.90 49.39 11.27
N LYS A 480 -27.54 49.65 10.00
CA LYS A 480 -27.98 50.85 9.28
C LYS A 480 -29.51 51.04 9.34
N LEU A 481 -30.25 49.93 9.39
CA LEU A 481 -31.71 49.89 9.51
C LEU A 481 -32.20 50.28 10.92
N GLU A 482 -31.54 49.79 11.96
CA GLU A 482 -31.81 50.14 13.36
C GLU A 482 -31.48 51.62 13.64
N LEU A 483 -30.38 52.14 13.09
CA LEU A 483 -30.03 53.57 13.15
C LEU A 483 -31.09 54.47 12.48
N LEU A 484 -31.72 53.98 11.41
CA LEU A 484 -32.81 54.68 10.73
C LEU A 484 -34.11 54.66 11.52
N GLN A 485 -34.47 53.52 12.12
CA GLN A 485 -35.63 53.40 13.01
C GLN A 485 -35.47 54.27 14.27
N ASN A 486 -34.27 54.25 14.87
CA ASN A 486 -33.95 55.04 16.06
C ASN A 486 -33.58 56.50 15.75
N LYS A 487 -33.68 56.96 14.49
CA LYS A 487 -33.25 58.29 14.05
C LYS A 487 -33.88 59.44 14.84
N ARG A 488 -35.17 59.34 15.18
CA ARG A 488 -35.87 60.38 15.97
C ARG A 488 -35.37 60.41 17.42
N LEU A 489 -35.25 59.24 18.06
CA LEU A 489 -34.72 59.10 19.43
C LEU A 489 -33.28 59.59 19.53
N LEU A 490 -32.42 59.17 18.60
CA LEU A 490 -31.00 59.60 18.54
C LEU A 490 -30.86 61.11 18.28
N LYS A 491 -31.76 61.71 17.50
CA LYS A 491 -31.79 63.17 17.26
C LYS A 491 -32.21 63.94 18.51
N ASN A 492 -33.15 63.41 19.29
CA ASN A 492 -33.58 64.01 20.55
C ASN A 492 -32.47 63.93 21.61
N ILE A 493 -31.85 62.77 21.78
CA ILE A 493 -30.71 62.55 22.69
C ILE A 493 -29.51 63.44 22.31
N ALA A 494 -29.27 63.67 21.02
CA ALA A 494 -28.19 64.56 20.56
C ALA A 494 -28.48 66.06 20.78
N ASN A 495 -29.75 66.43 20.95
CA ASN A 495 -30.19 67.81 21.23
C ASN A 495 -30.34 68.09 22.73
N ASP A 496 -30.41 67.05 23.58
CA ASP A 496 -30.40 67.19 25.04
C ASP A 496 -29.03 67.71 25.51
N GLN A 497 -29.03 68.87 26.17
CA GLN A 497 -27.82 69.58 26.58
C GLN A 497 -27.09 68.95 27.78
N GLU A 498 -27.68 67.95 28.45
CA GLU A 498 -27.08 67.29 29.62
C GLU A 498 -25.96 66.30 29.25
N ILE A 499 -25.90 65.83 28.00
CA ILE A 499 -24.95 64.79 27.57
C ILE A 499 -23.74 65.45 26.87
N LYS A 500 -22.63 65.61 27.61
CA LYS A 500 -21.35 66.21 27.12
C LYS A 500 -20.55 65.32 26.15
N THR A 501 -21.18 64.56 25.27
CA THR A 501 -20.48 63.75 24.25
C THR A 501 -20.66 64.33 22.85
N LYS A 502 -19.54 64.51 22.12
CA LYS A 502 -19.55 65.03 20.74
C LYS A 502 -20.07 63.96 19.77
N PHE A 503 -21.26 64.17 19.21
CA PHE A 503 -21.84 63.27 18.20
C PHE A 503 -21.35 63.60 16.78
N ARG A 504 -20.95 62.58 16.00
CA ARG A 504 -20.58 62.72 14.58
C ARG A 504 -21.76 62.29 13.69
N LYS A 505 -22.28 63.20 12.87
CA LYS A 505 -23.34 62.91 11.90
C LYS A 505 -22.80 62.03 10.77
N VAL A 506 -23.40 60.85 10.58
CA VAL A 506 -23.08 59.93 9.48
C VAL A 506 -24.28 59.87 8.54
N ASN A 507 -24.08 60.19 7.26
CA ASN A 507 -25.11 60.06 6.24
C ASN A 507 -25.21 58.60 5.80
N VAL A 508 -26.35 57.97 6.06
CA VAL A 508 -26.63 56.59 5.67
C VAL A 508 -27.69 56.62 4.58
N SER A 509 -27.33 56.24 3.35
CA SER A 509 -28.29 55.97 2.28
C SER A 509 -28.46 54.47 2.13
N ILE A 510 -29.70 54.04 1.90
CA ILE A 510 -30.03 52.68 1.47
C ILE A 510 -29.76 52.67 -0.04
N LYS A 511 -28.88 51.79 -0.50
CA LYS A 511 -28.76 51.40 -1.91
C LYS A 511 -29.28 49.99 -2.03
#